data_AF-A0A495W2C6-F1
#
_entry.id   AF-A0A495W2C6-F1
#
_cell.length_a   1.000
_cell.length_b   1.000
_cell.length_c   1.000
_cell.angle_alpha   90.00
_cell.angle_beta   90.00
_cell.angle_gamma   90.00
#
_symmetry.space_group_name_H-M   'P 1'
#
loop_
_entity.id
_entity.type
_entity.pdbx_description
1 polymer ?
#
loop_
_entity_poly.entity_id
_entity_poly.type
_entity_poly.pdbx_seq_one_letter_code
_entity_poly.pdbx_strand_id
1 'polypeptide(L)'
;MAGFGDDVTEERAAEEQGAGGLGSEPYDPDMLAMVMDSAPSLFAVVEYEVAHPEIARVMGYGVSADEWVHVVSVDGKACGTFGTTEEALKPYGESDEVAARVVWVSPALALQKMLMG
;
A
#
# COMPACT_ATOMS: atom_id res chain seq x y z
N MET A 1 -40.52 -35.77 -43.95
CA MET A 1 -39.53 -36.71 -43.38
C MET A 1 -38.19 -35.98 -43.42
N ALA A 2 -37.70 -35.41 -42.31
CA ALA A 2 -36.95 -36.07 -41.23
C ALA A 2 -35.69 -36.76 -41.79
N GLY A 3 -34.44 -36.54 -41.37
CA GLY A 3 -33.83 -35.79 -40.26
C GLY A 3 -32.47 -36.45 -39.92
N PHE A 4 -31.55 -35.71 -39.27
CA PHE A 4 -30.36 -36.15 -38.50
C PHE A 4 -29.20 -36.83 -39.28
N GLY A 5 -27.91 -36.61 -38.99
CA GLY A 5 -27.22 -35.86 -37.93
C GLY A 5 -25.71 -36.16 -38.00
N ASP A 6 -24.91 -35.24 -37.45
CA ASP A 6 -23.55 -35.35 -36.89
C ASP A 6 -22.42 -36.05 -37.67
N ASP A 7 -21.36 -35.29 -37.98
CA ASP A 7 -20.07 -35.64 -37.38
C ASP A 7 -19.27 -34.37 -37.06
N VAL A 8 -18.89 -34.30 -35.78
CA VAL A 8 -18.09 -33.26 -35.14
C VAL A 8 -16.64 -33.66 -35.35
N THR A 9 -15.80 -32.73 -35.78
CA THR A 9 -14.37 -32.80 -35.47
C THR A 9 -13.95 -31.44 -34.93
N GLU A 10 -14.00 -31.38 -33.60
CA GLU A 10 -13.29 -30.43 -32.76
C GLU A 10 -11.79 -30.42 -33.09
N GLU A 11 -11.11 -29.42 -32.53
CA GLU A 11 -9.66 -29.31 -32.38
C GLU A 11 -8.93 -28.57 -33.51
N ARG A 12 -8.97 -27.24 -33.41
CA ARG A 12 -7.76 -26.50 -33.00
C ARG A 12 -8.13 -25.34 -32.11
N ALA A 13 -7.79 -25.51 -30.83
CA ALA A 13 -7.78 -24.47 -29.82
C ALA A 13 -7.01 -23.25 -30.35
N ALA A 14 -7.71 -22.13 -30.46
CA ALA A 14 -7.08 -20.81 -30.47
C ALA A 14 -6.75 -20.45 -29.02
N GLU A 15 -5.76 -21.14 -28.46
CA GLU A 15 -5.08 -20.76 -27.24
C GLU A 15 -3.74 -20.12 -27.61
N GLU A 16 -3.78 -18.81 -27.78
CA GLU A 16 -2.76 -17.89 -27.30
C GLU A 16 -3.56 -16.67 -26.81
N GLN A 17 -4.13 -16.73 -25.59
CA GLN A 17 -3.40 -16.26 -24.42
C GLN A 17 -2.36 -15.20 -24.80
N GLY A 18 -2.84 -14.05 -25.27
CA GLY A 18 -2.07 -12.83 -25.25
C GLY A 18 -1.72 -12.56 -23.80
N ALA A 19 -0.56 -13.04 -23.39
CA ALA A 19 0.09 -12.70 -22.14
C ALA A 19 -0.02 -11.19 -22.01
N GLY A 20 -0.88 -10.74 -21.09
CA GLY A 20 -0.99 -9.34 -20.71
C GLY A 20 0.32 -8.96 -20.06
N GLY A 21 1.32 -8.67 -20.90
CA GLY A 21 2.54 -8.04 -20.48
C GLY A 21 2.11 -6.79 -19.76
N LEU A 22 2.41 -6.70 -18.47
CA LEU A 22 2.43 -5.43 -17.78
C LEU A 22 3.39 -4.56 -18.59
N GLY A 23 2.83 -3.74 -19.48
CA GLY A 23 3.58 -3.06 -20.53
C GLY A 23 4.74 -2.33 -19.91
N SER A 24 5.95 -2.60 -20.40
CA SER A 24 7.17 -1.90 -19.97
C SER A 24 7.25 -0.48 -20.55
N GLU A 25 6.18 -0.01 -21.20
CA GLU A 25 6.10 1.35 -21.69
C GLU A 25 5.90 2.31 -20.51
N PRO A 26 6.63 3.44 -20.48
CA PRO A 26 6.46 4.41 -19.41
C PRO A 26 5.01 4.87 -19.36
N TYR A 27 4.47 4.98 -18.14
CA TYR A 27 3.13 5.51 -17.94
C TYR A 27 2.99 6.89 -18.59
N ASP A 28 1.81 7.13 -19.16
CA ASP A 28 1.43 8.43 -19.70
C ASP A 28 1.62 9.53 -18.62
N PRO A 29 2.26 10.67 -18.94
CA PRO A 29 2.52 11.73 -17.98
C PRO A 29 1.27 12.29 -17.29
N ASP A 30 0.13 12.36 -17.98
CA ASP A 30 -1.12 12.87 -17.40
C ASP A 30 -1.70 11.85 -16.41
N MET A 31 -1.56 10.56 -16.72
CA MET A 31 -1.90 9.47 -15.78
C MET A 31 -1.03 9.51 -14.53
N LEU A 32 0.28 9.73 -14.67
CA LEU A 32 1.19 9.88 -13.54
C LEU A 32 0.82 11.09 -12.68
N ALA A 33 0.52 12.24 -13.29
CA ALA A 33 0.12 13.44 -12.58
C ALA A 33 -1.17 13.22 -11.77
N MET A 34 -2.18 12.58 -12.38
CA MET A 34 -3.44 12.23 -11.71
C MET A 34 -3.22 11.29 -10.51
N VAL A 35 -2.40 10.25 -10.66
CA VAL A 35 -2.09 9.32 -9.56
C VAL A 35 -1.39 10.05 -8.42
N MET A 36 -0.42 10.92 -8.74
CA MET A 36 0.31 11.68 -7.72
C MET A 36 -0.57 12.69 -6.98
N ASP A 37 -1.56 13.28 -7.66
CA ASP A 37 -2.53 14.21 -7.05
C ASP A 37 -3.52 13.48 -6.13
N SER A 38 -3.85 12.23 -6.44
CA SER A 38 -4.81 11.41 -5.67
C SER A 38 -4.15 10.40 -4.71
N ALA A 39 -2.82 10.35 -4.68
CA ALA A 39 -2.09 9.34 -3.91
C ALA A 39 -2.28 9.57 -2.40
N PRO A 40 -2.61 8.52 -1.62
CA PRO A 40 -2.63 8.62 -0.18
C PRO A 40 -1.26 9.05 0.37
N SER A 41 -1.28 9.84 1.44
CA SER A 41 -0.06 10.23 2.14
C SER A 41 0.48 9.07 2.96
N LEU A 42 1.76 8.75 2.80
CA LEU A 42 2.45 7.70 3.55
C LEU A 42 3.02 8.25 4.86
N PHE A 43 2.94 7.48 5.93
CA PHE A 43 3.57 7.81 7.21
C PHE A 43 4.08 6.56 7.95
N ALA A 44 4.95 6.80 8.93
CA ALA A 44 5.40 5.80 9.89
C ALA A 44 4.82 6.14 11.28
N VAL A 45 4.41 5.10 12.02
CA VAL A 45 4.16 5.20 13.46
C VAL A 45 5.47 4.93 14.17
N VAL A 46 5.94 5.92 14.93
CA VAL A 46 7.21 5.88 15.64
C VAL A 46 6.94 5.96 17.12
N GLU A 47 7.44 4.99 17.86
CA GLU A 47 7.40 4.95 19.31
C GLU A 47 8.77 5.35 19.87
N TYR A 48 8.80 6.09 20.97
CA TYR A 48 10.01 6.59 21.60
C TYR A 48 9.85 6.66 23.12
N GLU A 49 10.97 6.58 23.83
CA GLU A 49 10.99 6.81 25.28
C GLU A 49 10.86 8.30 25.57
N VAL A 50 9.98 8.68 26.52
CA VAL A 50 9.74 10.08 26.85
C VAL A 50 11.01 10.75 27.40
N ALA A 51 11.81 10.02 28.18
CA ALA A 51 13.09 10.48 28.72
C ALA A 51 14.20 10.58 27.65
N HIS A 52 14.10 9.79 26.57
CA HIS A 52 15.08 9.69 25.49
C HIS A 52 14.39 9.71 24.11
N PRO A 53 13.83 10.85 23.66
CA PRO A 53 13.08 10.93 22.41
C PRO A 53 13.90 10.61 21.15
N GLU A 54 15.22 10.65 21.25
CA GLU A 54 16.17 10.24 20.21
C GLU A 54 16.20 8.72 20.01
N ILE A 55 15.83 7.94 21.03
CA ILE A 55 15.73 6.49 20.97
C ILE A 55 14.32 6.14 20.51
N ALA A 56 14.17 6.01 19.20
CA ALA A 56 12.90 5.80 18.55
C ALA A 56 12.89 4.52 17.70
N ARG A 57 11.76 3.81 17.70
CA ARG A 57 11.52 2.61 16.90
C ARG A 57 10.30 2.76 16.01
N VAL A 58 10.39 2.24 14.79
CA VAL A 58 9.25 2.17 13.88
C VAL A 58 8.37 0.98 14.31
N MET A 59 7.11 1.24 14.60
CA MET A 59 6.14 0.23 15.02
C MET A 59 5.25 -0.25 13.89
N GLY A 60 4.98 0.64 12.93
CA GLY A 60 4.18 0.33 11.75
C GLY A 60 4.27 1.42 10.70
N TYR A 61 3.66 1.15 9.55
CA TYR A 61 3.50 2.08 8.45
C TYR A 61 2.02 2.25 8.17
N GLY A 62 1.65 3.45 7.76
CA GLY A 62 0.28 3.76 7.42
C GLY A 62 0.14 4.61 6.18
N VAL A 63 -1.04 4.53 5.60
CA VAL A 63 -1.50 5.38 4.51
C VAL A 63 -2.70 6.18 5.00
N SER A 64 -2.74 7.45 4.64
CA SER A 64 -3.83 8.37 4.94
C SER A 64 -4.42 8.88 3.63
N ALA A 65 -5.71 8.63 3.45
CA ALA A 65 -6.54 9.23 2.42
C ALA A 65 -7.61 10.12 3.09
N ASP A 66 -8.41 10.82 2.30
CA ASP A 66 -9.33 11.85 2.80
C ASP A 66 -10.29 11.37 3.90
N GLU A 67 -10.77 10.13 3.81
CA GLU A 67 -11.79 9.59 4.73
C GLU A 67 -11.31 8.42 5.58
N TRP A 68 -10.05 7.97 5.41
CA TRP A 68 -9.58 6.78 6.10
C TRP A 68 -8.07 6.76 6.28
N VAL A 69 -7.67 6.15 7.39
CA VAL A 69 -6.28 5.83 7.71
C VAL A 69 -6.17 4.32 7.86
N HIS A 70 -5.20 3.72 7.19
CA HIS A 70 -4.89 2.30 7.37
C HIS A 70 -3.46 2.14 7.86
N VAL A 71 -3.25 1.30 8.87
CA VAL A 71 -1.93 1.05 9.46
C VAL A 71 -1.67 -0.45 9.51
N VAL A 72 -0.43 -0.83 9.21
CA VAL A 72 0.10 -2.19 9.34
C VAL A 72 1.37 -2.15 10.18
N SER A 73 1.49 -3.04 11.17
CA SER A 73 2.69 -3.16 11.99
C SER A 73 3.90 -3.65 11.18
N VAL A 74 5.12 -3.35 11.64
CA VAL A 74 6.36 -3.77 10.96
C VAL A 74 6.45 -5.29 10.82
N ASP A 75 5.90 -6.04 11.78
CA ASP A 75 5.87 -7.51 11.72
C ASP A 75 4.68 -8.07 10.90
N GLY A 76 3.83 -7.20 10.37
CA GLY A 76 2.66 -7.55 9.55
C GLY A 76 1.52 -8.22 10.30
N LYS A 77 1.61 -8.38 11.63
CA LYS A 77 0.62 -9.13 12.41
C LYS A 77 -0.57 -8.30 12.85
N ALA A 78 -0.37 -7.01 13.05
CA ALA A 78 -1.43 -6.08 13.42
C ALA A 78 -1.75 -5.16 12.24
N CYS A 79 -3.02 -5.05 11.92
CA CYS A 79 -3.52 -4.07 10.96
C CYS A 79 -4.83 -3.47 11.45
N GLY A 80 -5.12 -2.23 11.03
CA GLY A 80 -6.32 -1.53 11.44
C GLY A 80 -6.67 -0.39 10.51
N THR A 81 -7.96 -0.09 10.42
CA THR A 81 -8.50 1.08 9.73
C THR A 81 -9.12 2.03 10.74
N PHE A 82 -8.82 3.31 10.62
CA PHE A 82 -9.17 4.38 11.56
C PHE A 82 -9.74 5.58 10.80
N GLY A 83 -10.45 6.46 11.51
CA GLY A 83 -10.96 7.70 10.93
C GLY A 83 -9.89 8.78 10.82
N THR A 84 -8.92 8.80 11.75
CA THR A 84 -7.82 9.78 11.74
C THR A 84 -6.48 9.19 12.16
N THR A 85 -5.40 9.94 11.93
CA THR A 85 -4.05 9.57 12.37
C THR A 85 -3.91 9.54 13.89
N GLU A 86 -4.61 10.41 14.62
CA GLU A 86 -4.62 10.43 16.08
C GLU A 86 -5.28 9.16 16.64
N GLU A 87 -6.34 8.68 16.01
CA GLU A 87 -6.98 7.43 16.39
C GLU A 87 -6.06 6.23 16.18
N ALA A 88 -5.31 6.24 15.07
CA ALA A 88 -4.33 5.22 14.77
C ALA A 88 -3.16 5.18 15.77
N LEU A 89 -2.92 6.26 16.52
CA LEU A 89 -1.91 6.32 17.58
C LEU A 89 -2.40 5.74 18.92
N LYS A 90 -3.72 5.67 19.17
CA LYS A 90 -4.27 5.20 20.46
C LYS A 90 -3.74 3.84 20.94
N PRO A 91 -3.48 2.84 20.07
CA PRO A 91 -2.90 1.56 20.48
C PRO A 91 -1.44 1.65 20.93
N TYR A 92 -0.78 2.79 20.73
CA TYR A 92 0.64 3.01 20.98
C TYR A 92 0.82 4.06 22.07
N GLY A 93 1.64 3.77 23.09
CA GLY A 93 1.85 4.69 24.21
C GLY A 93 0.85 4.53 25.35
N GLU A 94 0.46 3.31 25.69
CA GLU A 94 -0.36 3.01 26.87
C GLU A 94 0.42 3.14 28.21
N SER A 95 1.68 3.59 28.19
CA SER A 95 2.56 3.75 29.36
C SER A 95 3.09 5.18 29.47
N ASP A 96 3.23 5.70 30.69
CA ASP A 96 3.79 7.03 30.96
C ASP A 96 5.27 7.18 30.52
N GLU A 97 5.97 6.05 30.29
CA GLU A 97 7.38 6.03 29.88
C GLU A 97 7.56 6.09 28.36
N VAL A 98 6.51 5.83 27.59
CA VAL A 98 6.58 5.56 26.16
C VAL A 98 5.51 6.36 25.41
N ALA A 99 5.92 7.11 24.41
CA ALA A 99 5.01 7.88 23.56
C ALA A 99 5.13 7.46 22.10
N ALA A 100 4.08 7.74 21.32
CA ALA A 100 4.05 7.48 19.89
C ALA A 100 3.69 8.73 19.10
N ARG A 101 4.21 8.83 17.88
CA ARG A 101 3.89 9.91 16.93
C ARG A 101 3.86 9.41 15.50
N VAL A 102 3.12 10.15 14.68
CA VAL A 102 3.14 9.99 13.22
C VAL A 102 4.31 10.78 12.63
N VAL A 103 5.05 10.15 11.72
CA VAL A 103 6.09 10.79 10.91
C VAL A 103 5.75 10.61 9.43
N TRP A 104 5.41 11.71 8.77
CA TRP A 104 5.06 11.72 7.35
C TRP A 104 6.29 11.46 6.48
N VAL A 105 6.11 10.62 5.46
CA VAL A 105 7.16 10.25 4.51
C VAL A 105 6.82 10.87 3.16
N SER A 106 7.68 11.76 2.66
CA SER A 106 7.48 12.30 1.32
C SER A 106 7.78 11.22 0.26
N PRO A 107 7.03 11.17 -0.86
CA PRO A 107 7.32 10.25 -1.96
C PRO A 107 8.77 10.36 -2.46
N ALA A 108 9.32 11.57 -2.50
CA ALA A 108 10.72 11.80 -2.88
C ALA A 108 11.71 11.10 -1.93
N LEU A 109 11.48 11.17 -0.62
CA LEU A 109 12.32 10.52 0.38
C LEU A 109 12.20 8.99 0.30
N ALA A 110 10.99 8.47 0.06
CA ALA A 110 10.76 7.04 -0.13
C ALA A 110 11.50 6.52 -1.38
N LEU A 111 11.36 7.20 -2.52
CA LEU A 111 12.06 6.88 -3.76
C LEU A 111 13.58 6.92 -3.59
N GLN A 112 14.11 7.96 -2.93
CA GLN A 112 15.53 8.06 -2.63
C GLN A 112 16.03 6.85 -1.83
N LYS A 113 15.29 6.41 -0.81
CA LYS A 113 15.64 5.23 -0.01
C LYS A 113 15.61 3.94 -0.84
N MET A 114 14.65 3.79 -1.75
CA MET A 114 14.55 2.61 -2.63
C MET A 114 15.68 2.54 -3.66
N LEU A 115 16.17 3.68 -4.14
CA LEU A 115 17.23 3.75 -5.16
C LEU A 115 18.65 3.63 -4.59
N MET A 116 18.84 3.85 -3.29
CA MET A 116 20.13 3.73 -2.62
C MET A 116 20.27 2.45 -1.78
N GLY A 117 19.24 1.61 -1.75
CA GLY A 117 19.19 0.33 -1.03
C GLY A 117 19.71 -0.84 -1.83
#